data_AF-A0A8S3TYB1-F1
#
_entry.id   AF-A0A8S3TYB1-F1
#
_cell.length_a   1.000
_cell.length_b   1.000
_cell.length_c   1.000
_cell.angle_alpha   90.00
_cell.angle_beta   90.00
_cell.angle_gamma   90.00
#
_symmetry.space_group_name_H-M   'P 1'
#
loop_
_entity.id
_entity.type
_entity.pdbx_description
1 polymer ?
#
loop_
_entity_poly.entity_id
_entity_poly.type
_entity_poly.pdbx_seq_one_letter_code
_entity_poly.pdbx_strand_id
1 'polypeptide(L)'
;MSSSGFSTVDYAVVSESLLSSVKYFKTNDFTYLSDHVQITLYMKCSINIDKEIGLEEKGWHWIKSYKWSENSKLKLIDALLTENVKNEIIEFEMVNYEENQVGVDEATEKLTKILDNISSLSCKATPKTKRRKKKRKFKQVWSDNVIYETKRQINKIGNKIRNNPNNNSLKQKFFELKKKT
;
A
#
# COMPACT_ATOMS: atom_id res chain seq x y z
N MET A 1 -26.19 5.50 32.69
CA MET A 1 -25.45 4.46 31.95
C MET A 1 -25.52 4.82 30.48
N SER A 2 -24.43 5.33 29.91
CA SER A 2 -24.35 5.80 28.51
C SER A 2 -24.33 4.60 27.55
N SER A 3 -25.20 4.61 26.54
CA SER A 3 -25.18 3.64 25.45
C SER A 3 -23.82 3.70 24.74
N SER A 4 -23.08 2.61 24.74
CA SER A 4 -21.84 2.47 23.96
C SER A 4 -22.16 2.77 22.49
N GLY A 5 -21.58 3.84 21.96
CA GLY A 5 -21.79 4.26 20.56
C GLY A 5 -21.09 3.30 19.61
N PHE A 6 -21.81 2.28 19.13
CA PHE A 6 -21.36 1.46 18.01
C PHE A 6 -21.64 2.24 16.72
N SER A 7 -20.58 2.59 15.98
CA SER A 7 -20.68 3.25 14.68
C SER A 7 -20.16 2.30 13.60
N THR A 8 -20.93 2.11 12.53
CA THR A 8 -20.48 1.36 11.35
C THR A 8 -19.85 2.33 10.38
N VAL A 9 -18.52 2.31 10.28
CA VAL A 9 -17.75 3.26 9.44
C VAL A 9 -16.88 2.57 8.39
N ASP A 10 -16.74 1.25 8.48
CA ASP A 10 -15.94 0.44 7.58
C ASP A 10 -16.82 -0.35 6.61
N TYR A 11 -16.56 -0.22 5.31
CA TYR A 11 -17.38 -0.78 4.24
C TYR A 11 -16.54 -1.58 3.26
N ALA A 12 -17.11 -2.66 2.72
CA ALA A 12 -16.60 -3.32 1.53
C ALA A 12 -17.58 -3.08 0.39
N VAL A 13 -17.18 -2.26 -0.59
CA VAL A 13 -18.02 -1.89 -1.74
C VAL A 13 -17.69 -2.79 -2.92
N VAL A 14 -18.71 -3.37 -3.53
CA VAL A 14 -18.60 -4.25 -4.71
C VAL A 14 -19.56 -3.79 -5.79
N SER A 15 -19.23 -4.02 -7.06
CA SER A 15 -20.18 -3.80 -8.16
C SER A 15 -21.34 -4.79 -8.08
N GLU A 16 -22.48 -4.43 -8.67
CA GLU A 16 -23.66 -5.29 -8.72
C GLU A 16 -23.37 -6.66 -9.35
N SER A 17 -22.53 -6.68 -10.40
CA SER A 17 -22.08 -7.91 -11.06
C SER A 17 -21.30 -8.85 -10.13
N LEU A 18 -20.50 -8.31 -9.21
CA LEU A 18 -19.66 -9.06 -8.28
C LEU A 18 -20.38 -9.46 -6.99
N LEU A 19 -21.54 -8.89 -6.70
CA LEU A 19 -22.30 -9.18 -5.50
C LEU A 19 -22.63 -10.67 -5.37
N SER A 20 -22.99 -11.33 -6.48
CA SER A 20 -23.27 -12.78 -6.55
C SER A 20 -22.06 -13.67 -6.20
N SER A 21 -20.85 -13.11 -6.29
CA SER A 21 -19.59 -13.78 -6.00
C SER A 21 -19.19 -13.69 -4.52
N VAL A 22 -19.80 -12.77 -3.76
CA VAL A 22 -19.62 -12.68 -2.31
C VAL A 22 -20.24 -13.91 -1.64
N LYS A 23 -19.44 -14.66 -0.89
CA LYS A 23 -19.95 -15.81 -0.11
C LYS A 23 -20.10 -15.50 1.36
N TYR A 24 -19.28 -14.59 1.88
CA TYR A 24 -19.27 -14.33 3.31
C TYR A 24 -18.75 -12.93 3.62
N PHE A 25 -19.38 -12.29 4.59
CA PHE A 25 -18.94 -11.03 5.17
C PHE A 25 -19.05 -11.14 6.70
N LYS A 26 -18.02 -10.70 7.41
CA LYS A 26 -18.05 -10.60 8.88
C LYS A 26 -17.28 -9.41 9.41
N THR A 27 -17.70 -8.96 10.58
CA THR A 27 -16.89 -8.19 11.52
C THR A 27 -16.22 -9.17 12.47
N ASN A 28 -14.90 -9.04 12.67
CA ASN A 28 -14.18 -9.83 13.67
C ASN A 28 -14.43 -9.27 15.09
N ASP A 29 -13.85 -9.90 16.10
CA ASP A 29 -13.91 -9.37 17.46
C ASP A 29 -12.99 -8.15 17.63
N PHE A 30 -13.30 -7.32 18.63
CA PHE A 30 -12.45 -6.21 19.02
C PHE A 30 -11.04 -6.69 19.40
N THR A 31 -10.03 -5.95 18.95
CA THR A 31 -8.64 -6.19 19.33
C THR A 31 -8.08 -4.97 20.03
N TYR A 32 -7.08 -5.15 20.89
CA TYR A 32 -6.41 -4.04 21.57
C TYR A 32 -5.51 -3.19 20.64
N LEU A 33 -5.44 -3.55 19.35
CA LEU A 33 -4.55 -2.94 18.37
C LEU A 33 -5.16 -1.71 17.68
N SER A 34 -6.49 -1.57 17.71
CA SER A 34 -7.22 -0.45 17.10
C SER A 34 -8.58 -0.28 17.77
N ASP A 35 -9.09 0.94 17.71
CA ASP A 35 -10.48 1.32 18.00
C ASP A 35 -11.47 0.89 16.91
N HIS A 36 -10.99 0.43 15.75
CA HIS A 36 -11.79 -0.18 14.69
C HIS A 36 -11.78 -1.71 14.77
N VAL A 37 -12.86 -2.31 14.27
CA VAL A 37 -13.01 -3.77 14.12
C VAL A 37 -12.69 -4.18 12.70
N GLN A 38 -11.86 -5.21 12.54
CA GLN A 38 -11.54 -5.72 11.22
C GLN A 38 -12.80 -6.32 10.54
N ILE A 39 -13.10 -5.84 9.34
CA ILE A 39 -14.07 -6.48 8.44
C ILE A 39 -13.37 -7.49 7.52
N THR A 40 -14.04 -8.60 7.23
CA THR A 40 -13.55 -9.65 6.32
C THR A 40 -14.62 -9.96 5.28
N LEU A 41 -14.28 -9.79 4.00
CA LEU A 41 -15.12 -10.17 2.86
C LEU A 41 -14.46 -11.34 2.13
N TYR A 42 -15.21 -12.42 1.92
CA TYR A 42 -14.77 -13.55 1.11
C TYR A 42 -15.60 -13.61 -0.18
N MET A 43 -14.89 -13.59 -1.32
CA MET A 43 -15.48 -13.64 -2.65
C MET A 43 -14.88 -14.80 -3.44
N LYS A 44 -15.74 -15.54 -4.15
CA LYS A 44 -15.32 -16.56 -5.11
C LYS A 44 -15.09 -15.88 -6.46
N CYS A 45 -13.84 -15.77 -6.89
CA CYS A 45 -13.49 -15.23 -8.21
C CYS A 45 -12.78 -16.30 -9.05
N SER A 46 -13.18 -16.44 -10.30
CA SER A 46 -12.44 -17.19 -11.32
C SER A 46 -11.60 -16.18 -12.09
N ILE A 47 -10.34 -16.07 -11.75
CA ILE A 47 -9.40 -15.20 -12.46
C ILE A 47 -8.72 -16.07 -13.52
N ASN A 48 -8.93 -15.76 -14.79
CA ASN A 48 -8.04 -16.25 -15.84
C ASN A 48 -6.71 -15.49 -15.68
N ILE A 49 -5.79 -16.10 -14.94
CA ILE A 49 -4.41 -15.64 -14.89
C ILE A 49 -3.78 -16.21 -16.16
N ASP A 50 -3.93 -15.50 -17.27
CA ASP A 50 -3.06 -15.75 -18.41
C ASP A 50 -1.61 -15.64 -17.92
N LYS A 51 -0.86 -16.73 -18.08
CA LYS A 51 0.52 -16.87 -17.62
C LYS A 51 1.32 -15.65 -18.05
N GLU A 52 1.84 -14.91 -17.06
CA GLU A 52 2.89 -13.89 -17.16
C GLU A 52 3.05 -13.29 -18.56
N ILE A 53 2.10 -12.45 -18.97
CA ILE A 53 2.55 -11.24 -19.66
C ILE A 53 3.34 -10.53 -18.57
N GLY A 54 4.67 -10.50 -18.71
CA GLY A 54 5.49 -9.63 -17.90
C GLY A 54 4.85 -8.26 -17.98
N LEU A 55 4.11 -7.88 -16.92
CA LEU A 55 3.69 -6.53 -16.71
C LEU A 55 5.02 -5.80 -16.58
N GLU A 56 5.54 -5.30 -17.70
CA GLU A 56 6.07 -3.96 -17.69
C GLU A 56 4.95 -3.15 -17.04
N GLU A 57 5.04 -3.02 -15.71
CA GLU A 57 4.46 -1.89 -15.03
C GLU A 57 5.03 -0.71 -15.80
N LYS A 58 4.29 -0.24 -16.82
CA LYS A 58 4.33 1.14 -17.27
C LYS A 58 3.84 1.91 -16.06
N GLY A 59 4.68 1.95 -15.03
CA GLY A 59 4.34 2.47 -13.73
C GLY A 59 3.90 3.88 -14.00
N TRP A 60 2.64 4.17 -13.67
CA TRP A 60 2.01 5.46 -13.95
C TRP A 60 3.02 6.58 -13.74
N HIS A 61 3.56 7.08 -14.85
CA HIS A 61 4.60 8.09 -14.80
C HIS A 61 3.89 9.41 -14.62
N TRP A 62 3.49 9.72 -13.39
CA TRP A 62 3.13 11.08 -13.02
C TRP A 62 4.33 11.96 -13.39
N ILE A 63 4.17 12.74 -14.46
CA ILE A 63 5.27 13.54 -15.03
C ILE A 63 5.68 14.62 -14.02
N LYS A 64 4.75 15.03 -13.15
CA LYS A 64 4.93 16.07 -12.14
C LYS A 64 4.36 15.61 -10.80
N SER A 65 5.01 16.01 -9.72
CA SER A 65 4.48 15.85 -8.36
C SER A 65 4.02 17.23 -7.89
N TYR A 66 2.80 17.34 -7.39
CA TYR A 66 2.24 18.61 -6.93
C TYR A 66 2.20 18.66 -5.40
N LYS A 67 2.45 19.84 -4.84
CA LYS A 67 2.33 20.08 -3.40
C LYS A 67 1.29 21.15 -3.13
N TRP A 68 0.37 20.82 -2.23
CA TRP A 68 -0.60 21.75 -1.66
C TRP A 68 0.11 22.88 -0.91
N SER A 69 -0.32 24.10 -1.15
CA SER A 69 0.05 25.30 -0.42
C SER A 69 -1.18 25.92 0.23
N GLU A 70 -0.98 26.89 1.11
CA GLU A 70 -2.05 27.57 1.86
C GLU A 70 -3.19 28.07 0.96
N ASN A 71 -2.85 28.62 -0.22
CA ASN A 71 -3.84 29.14 -1.17
C ASN A 71 -4.31 28.12 -2.22
N SER A 72 -3.84 26.87 -2.17
CA SER A 72 -4.16 25.88 -3.21
C SER A 72 -5.65 25.54 -3.26
N LYS A 73 -6.37 25.65 -2.14
CA LYS A 73 -7.83 25.43 -2.11
C LYS A 73 -8.59 26.47 -2.93
N LEU A 74 -8.28 27.74 -2.74
CA LEU A 74 -8.91 28.82 -3.51
C LEU A 74 -8.55 28.71 -4.99
N LYS A 75 -7.27 28.49 -5.29
CA LYS A 75 -6.80 28.30 -6.66
C LYS A 75 -7.38 27.07 -7.35
N LEU A 76 -7.72 26.02 -6.60
CA LEU A 76 -8.42 24.85 -7.15
C LEU A 76 -9.83 25.23 -7.61
N ILE A 77 -10.55 26.00 -6.80
CA ILE A 77 -11.88 26.50 -7.17
C ILE A 77 -11.76 27.37 -8.43
N ASP A 78 -10.81 28.30 -8.47
CA ASP A 78 -10.58 29.16 -9.64
C ASP A 78 -10.19 28.34 -10.89
N ALA A 79 -9.34 27.32 -10.72
CA ALA A 79 -8.94 26.42 -11.81
C ALA A 79 -10.13 25.64 -12.38
N LEU A 80 -11.01 25.12 -11.53
CA LEU A 80 -12.25 24.45 -11.95
C LEU A 80 -13.23 25.40 -12.65
N LEU A 81 -13.17 26.69 -12.34
CA LEU A 81 -14.00 27.70 -12.99
C LEU A 81 -13.45 28.20 -14.32
N THR A 82 -12.21 27.86 -14.66
CA THR A 82 -11.55 28.25 -15.90
C THR A 82 -12.18 27.54 -17.09
N GLU A 83 -12.48 28.30 -18.15
CA GLU A 83 -13.19 27.82 -19.34
C GLU A 83 -12.55 26.57 -19.96
N ASN A 84 -11.22 26.55 -20.04
CA ASN A 84 -10.48 25.42 -20.58
C ASN A 84 -10.73 24.12 -19.80
N VAL A 85 -10.67 24.17 -18.46
CA VAL A 85 -10.88 22.99 -17.60
C VAL A 85 -12.33 22.53 -17.67
N LYS A 86 -13.29 23.47 -17.70
CA LYS A 86 -14.71 23.14 -17.87
C LYS A 86 -14.96 22.39 -19.18
N ASN A 87 -14.39 22.88 -20.29
CA ASN A 87 -14.55 22.24 -21.58
C ASN A 87 -13.92 20.85 -21.60
N GLU A 88 -12.71 20.68 -21.03
CA GLU A 88 -12.09 19.35 -20.91
C GLU A 88 -12.95 18.37 -20.08
N ILE A 89 -13.60 18.83 -19.01
CA ILE A 89 -14.52 18.00 -18.21
C ILE A 89 -15.77 17.64 -19.00
N ILE A 90 -16.39 18.61 -19.68
CA ILE A 90 -17.59 18.37 -20.49
C ILE A 90 -17.28 17.40 -21.63
N GLU A 91 -16.16 17.58 -22.34
CA GLU A 91 -15.71 16.67 -23.38
C GLU A 91 -15.46 15.27 -22.83
N PHE A 92 -14.90 15.15 -21.62
CA PHE A 92 -14.71 13.86 -20.97
C PHE A 92 -16.03 13.16 -20.67
N GLU A 93 -17.05 13.90 -20.19
CA GLU A 93 -18.38 13.37 -19.88
C GLU A 93 -19.20 13.00 -21.12
N MET A 94 -19.00 13.70 -22.24
CA MET A 94 -19.72 13.44 -23.49
C MET A 94 -19.17 12.24 -24.29
N VAL A 95 -17.96 11.78 -23.97
CA VAL A 95 -17.33 10.67 -24.69
C VAL A 95 -17.82 9.33 -24.12
N ASN A 96 -18.41 8.51 -24.98
CA ASN A 96 -18.69 7.11 -24.67
C ASN A 96 -17.43 6.28 -24.90
N TYR A 97 -16.72 5.95 -23.82
CA TYR A 97 -15.58 5.04 -23.86
C TYR A 97 -16.04 3.59 -24.03
N GLU A 98 -15.31 2.81 -24.82
CA GLU A 98 -15.61 1.39 -25.02
C GLU A 98 -15.41 0.59 -23.72
N GLU A 99 -16.27 -0.42 -23.50
CA GLU A 99 -16.17 -1.33 -22.34
C GLU A 99 -15.07 -2.39 -22.52
N ASN A 100 -13.87 -1.95 -22.88
CA ASN A 100 -12.69 -2.80 -23.05
C ASN A 100 -11.45 -2.11 -22.49
N GLN A 101 -10.30 -2.79 -22.51
CA GLN A 101 -9.04 -2.24 -21.98
C GLN A 101 -8.63 -0.93 -22.68
N VAL A 102 -8.90 -0.81 -23.98
CA VAL A 102 -8.55 0.39 -24.76
C VAL A 102 -9.37 1.60 -24.30
N GLY A 103 -10.69 1.43 -24.14
CA GLY A 103 -11.55 2.49 -23.62
C GLY A 103 -11.19 2.90 -22.18
N VAL A 104 -10.79 1.94 -21.34
CA VAL A 104 -10.29 2.22 -19.98
C VAL A 104 -8.98 3.01 -20.01
N ASP A 105 -8.04 2.64 -20.87
CA ASP A 105 -6.75 3.33 -21.00
C ASP A 105 -6.95 4.77 -21.53
N GLU A 106 -7.82 4.97 -22.51
CA GLU A 106 -8.17 6.29 -23.05
C GLU A 106 -8.86 7.19 -22.03
N ALA A 107 -9.84 6.65 -21.29
CA ALA A 107 -10.52 7.38 -20.21
C ALA A 107 -9.53 7.78 -19.12
N THR A 108 -8.65 6.85 -18.74
CA THR A 108 -7.61 7.09 -17.73
C THR A 108 -6.64 8.18 -18.20
N GLU A 109 -6.20 8.16 -19.46
CA GLU A 109 -5.30 9.16 -20.01
C GLU A 109 -5.94 10.56 -20.01
N LYS A 110 -7.18 10.67 -20.48
CA LYS A 110 -7.90 11.96 -20.50
C LYS A 110 -8.14 12.50 -19.10
N LEU A 111 -8.60 11.66 -18.17
CA LEU A 111 -8.81 12.05 -16.78
C LEU A 111 -7.49 12.51 -16.14
N THR A 112 -6.40 11.80 -16.41
CA THR A 112 -5.07 12.17 -15.89
C THR A 112 -4.62 13.54 -16.42
N LYS A 113 -4.89 13.84 -17.70
CA LYS A 113 -4.58 15.16 -18.29
C LYS A 113 -5.38 16.28 -17.62
N ILE A 114 -6.68 16.08 -17.40
CA ILE A 114 -7.55 17.04 -16.69
C ILE A 114 -6.99 17.30 -15.28
N LEU A 115 -6.65 16.24 -14.55
CA LEU A 115 -6.08 16.36 -13.21
C LEU A 115 -4.70 17.03 -13.21
N ASP A 116 -3.84 16.78 -14.19
CA ASP A 116 -2.55 17.47 -14.32
C ASP A 116 -2.75 18.96 -14.59
N ASN A 117 -3.70 19.32 -15.46
CA ASN A 117 -4.03 20.69 -15.79
C ASN A 117 -4.52 21.46 -14.56
N ILE A 118 -5.53 20.93 -13.88
CA ILE A 118 -6.07 21.48 -12.61
C ILE A 118 -4.96 21.61 -11.56
N SER A 119 -4.13 20.57 -11.42
CA SER A 119 -3.05 20.56 -10.43
C SER A 119 -1.97 21.60 -10.76
N SER A 120 -1.69 21.84 -12.06
CA SER A 120 -0.72 22.84 -12.49
C SER A 120 -1.16 24.28 -12.18
N LEU A 121 -2.47 24.54 -12.22
CA LEU A 121 -3.06 25.84 -11.90
C LEU A 121 -3.20 26.06 -10.39
N SER A 122 -3.53 25.00 -9.64
CA SER A 122 -3.89 25.09 -8.22
C SER A 122 -2.73 24.83 -7.25
N CYS A 123 -1.76 24.01 -7.64
CA CYS A 123 -0.70 23.53 -6.76
C CYS A 123 0.69 23.98 -7.21
N LYS A 124 1.65 23.94 -6.28
CA LYS A 124 3.05 24.19 -6.62
C LYS A 124 3.65 22.91 -7.20
N ALA A 125 4.15 22.98 -8.43
CA ALA A 125 4.92 21.89 -9.00
C ALA A 125 6.18 21.65 -8.15
N THR A 126 6.38 20.42 -7.71
CA THR A 126 7.62 20.00 -7.05
C THR A 126 8.51 19.34 -8.10
N PRO A 127 9.79 19.76 -8.20
CA PRO A 127 10.71 19.06 -9.06
C PRO A 127 10.81 17.62 -8.58
N LYS A 128 10.90 16.66 -9.52
CA LYS A 128 11.28 15.28 -9.20
C LYS A 128 12.62 15.33 -8.51
N THR A 129 12.60 15.34 -7.18
CA THR A 129 13.83 15.26 -6.40
C THR A 129 14.39 13.89 -6.72
N LYS A 130 15.47 13.84 -7.51
CA LYS A 130 16.25 12.61 -7.68
C LYS A 130 16.47 12.09 -6.27
N ARG A 131 15.81 10.97 -5.93
CA ARG A 131 15.93 10.35 -4.61
C ARG A 131 17.43 10.08 -4.42
N ARG A 132 18.14 10.99 -3.74
CA ARG A 132 19.47 10.69 -3.23
C ARG A 132 19.24 9.46 -2.37
N LYS A 133 19.80 8.30 -2.76
CA LYS A 133 19.75 7.08 -1.97
C LYS A 133 20.23 7.45 -0.58
N LYS A 134 19.30 7.65 0.36
CA LYS A 134 19.66 7.87 1.76
C LYS A 134 20.40 6.60 2.15
N LYS A 135 21.70 6.69 2.41
CA LYS A 135 22.44 5.60 3.05
C LYS A 135 21.59 5.18 4.25
N ARG A 136 21.15 3.92 4.28
CA ARG A 136 20.36 3.36 5.39
C ARG A 136 21.14 3.67 6.66
N LYS A 137 20.72 4.70 7.41
CA LYS A 137 21.12 4.82 8.80
C LYS A 137 20.43 3.64 9.47
N PHE A 138 21.19 2.61 9.84
CA PHE A 138 20.70 1.58 10.74
C PHE A 138 20.09 2.33 11.92
N LYS A 139 18.76 2.30 12.03
CA LYS A 139 18.10 2.76 13.26
C LYS A 139 18.72 1.89 14.36
N GLN A 140 19.36 2.52 15.34
CA GLN A 140 19.72 1.85 16.57
C GLN A 140 18.40 1.33 17.17
N VAL A 141 18.14 0.04 16.96
CA VAL A 141 17.11 -0.68 17.70
C VAL A 141 17.65 -0.75 19.12
N TRP A 142 16.95 -0.10 20.06
CA TRP A 142 17.44 0.15 21.42
C TRP A 142 17.61 -1.11 22.29
N SER A 143 17.38 -2.29 21.74
CA SER A 143 17.66 -3.56 22.37
C SER A 143 17.71 -4.59 21.24
N ASP A 144 18.89 -5.00 20.76
CA ASP A 144 19.01 -6.25 20.00
C ASP A 144 20.43 -6.61 19.52
N ASN A 145 21.47 -5.78 19.65
CA ASN A 145 22.80 -6.22 19.19
C ASN A 145 23.29 -7.46 19.97
N VAL A 146 23.14 -7.48 21.29
CA VAL A 146 23.53 -8.63 22.13
C VAL A 146 22.63 -9.84 21.85
N ILE A 147 21.32 -9.63 21.68
CA ILE A 147 20.35 -10.71 21.39
C ILE A 147 20.62 -11.30 19.99
N TYR A 148 20.89 -10.45 19.01
CA TYR A 148 21.23 -10.85 17.64
C TYR A 148 22.56 -11.60 17.58
N GLU A 149 23.58 -11.12 18.30
CA GLU A 149 24.87 -11.81 18.41
C GLU A 149 24.72 -13.16 19.12
N THR A 150 23.94 -13.22 20.19
CA THR A 150 23.65 -14.47 20.92
C THR A 150 22.92 -15.47 20.02
N LYS A 151 21.87 -15.04 19.29
CA LYS A 151 21.19 -15.87 18.29
C LYS A 151 22.13 -16.35 17.20
N ARG A 152 23.03 -15.50 16.70
CA ARG A 152 24.03 -15.85 15.70
C ARG A 152 25.02 -16.90 16.23
N GLN A 153 25.43 -16.80 17.48
CA GLN A 153 26.33 -17.78 18.13
C GLN A 153 25.64 -19.13 18.36
N ILE A 154 24.39 -19.13 18.82
CA ILE A 154 23.56 -20.34 18.98
C ILE A 154 23.45 -21.07 17.65
N ASN A 155 23.12 -20.35 16.56
CA ASN A 155 23.01 -20.96 15.22
C ASN A 155 24.34 -21.54 14.72
N LYS A 156 25.46 -20.85 14.96
CA LYS A 156 26.79 -21.36 14.60
C LYS A 156 27.15 -22.64 15.36
N ILE A 157 26.85 -22.71 16.66
CA ILE A 157 27.14 -23.89 17.47
C ILE A 157 26.17 -25.04 17.13
N GLY A 158 24.89 -24.74 16.89
CA GLY A 158 23.90 -25.71 16.42
C GLY A 158 24.32 -26.39 15.12
N ASN A 159 24.83 -25.60 14.16
CA ASN A 159 25.38 -26.15 12.91
C ASN A 159 26.63 -27.01 13.14
N LYS A 160 27.49 -26.65 14.10
CA LYS A 160 28.66 -27.48 14.47
C LYS A 160 28.26 -28.78 15.17
N ILE A 161 27.23 -28.78 16.02
CA ILE A 161 26.68 -29.99 16.64
C ILE A 161 26.06 -30.90 15.57
N ARG A 162 25.32 -30.34 14.61
CA ARG A 162 24.76 -31.09 13.49
C ARG A 162 25.84 -31.82 12.69
N ASN A 163 27.00 -31.20 12.51
CA ASN A 163 28.13 -31.79 11.79
C ASN A 163 29.04 -32.67 12.68
N ASN A 164 28.96 -32.55 14.01
CA ASN A 164 29.71 -33.37 14.95
C ASN A 164 28.87 -33.68 16.22
N PRO A 165 27.92 -34.63 16.12
CA PRO A 165 26.91 -34.86 17.15
C PRO A 165 27.45 -35.48 18.44
N ASN A 166 28.65 -36.04 18.44
CA ASN A 166 29.25 -36.68 19.61
C ASN A 166 30.09 -35.73 20.48
N ASN A 167 30.22 -34.46 20.07
CA ASN A 167 30.97 -33.47 20.86
C ASN A 167 30.11 -32.89 21.99
N ASN A 168 30.24 -33.48 23.19
CA ASN A 168 29.48 -33.08 24.38
C ASN A 168 29.80 -31.67 24.87
N SER A 169 31.02 -31.17 24.64
CA SER A 169 31.41 -29.80 25.00
C SER A 169 30.64 -28.76 24.19
N LEU A 170 30.44 -29.01 22.88
CA LEU A 170 29.62 -28.12 22.04
C LEU A 170 28.15 -28.13 22.44
N LYS A 171 27.61 -29.30 22.84
CA LYS A 171 26.24 -29.42 23.35
C LYS A 171 26.04 -28.62 24.64
N GLN A 172 26.94 -28.77 25.62
CA GLN A 172 26.88 -28.01 26.87
C GLN A 172 26.91 -26.50 26.59
N LYS A 173 27.84 -26.04 25.74
CA LYS A 173 27.96 -24.63 25.36
C LYS A 173 26.71 -24.09 24.64
N PHE A 174 26.06 -24.92 23.81
CA PHE A 174 24.79 -24.57 23.16
C PHE A 174 23.66 -24.37 24.17
N PHE A 175 23.51 -25.29 25.14
CA PHE A 175 22.49 -25.18 26.17
C PHE A 175 22.72 -23.99 27.11
N GLU A 176 23.97 -23.70 27.48
CA GLU A 176 24.31 -22.53 28.29
C GLU A 176 23.96 -21.21 27.59
N LEU A 177 24.25 -21.09 26.29
CA LEU A 177 23.91 -19.90 25.51
C LEU A 177 22.40 -19.76 25.31
N LYS A 178 21.68 -20.88 25.11
CA LYS A 178 20.22 -20.87 24.99
C LYS A 178 19.53 -20.40 26.27
N LYS A 179 20.09 -20.68 27.46
CA LYS A 179 19.56 -20.19 28.75
C LYS A 179 19.75 -18.70 28.99
N LYS A 180 20.67 -18.04 28.28
CA LYS A 180 20.97 -16.60 28.39
C LYS A 180 20.09 -15.73 27.47
N THR A 181 19.23 -16.34 26.68
CA THR A 181 18.25 -15.70 25.79
C THR A 181 16.87 -15.90 26.36
#